data_AF-A0A5R2MW46-F1
#
_entry.id   AF-A0A5R2MW46-F1
#
_cell.length_a   1.000
_cell.length_b   1.000
_cell.length_c   1.000
_cell.angle_alpha   90.00
_cell.angle_beta   90.00
_cell.angle_gamma   90.00
#
_symmetry.space_group_name_H-M   'P 1'
#
loop_
_entity.id
_entity.type
_entity.pdbx_description
1 polymer ?
#
loop_
_entity_poly.entity_id
_entity_poly.type
_entity_poly.pdbx_seq_one_letter_code
_entity_poly.pdbx_strand_id
1 'polypeptide(L)' 'MATAAAASNRFESFFETTLEDADPEIFGAIRNELGRQRHEIELIASENIVSRAMLEAQG' A
#
# COMPACT_ATOMS: atom_id res chain seq x y z
N MET A 1 21.99 20.97 -17.69
CA MET A 1 22.71 19.88 -16.99
C MET A 1 22.12 19.61 -15.60
N ALA A 2 22.04 20.60 -14.69
CA ALA A 2 21.52 20.39 -13.31
C ALA A 2 20.03 19.96 -13.23
N THR A 3 19.19 20.39 -14.18
CA THR A 3 17.75 20.09 -14.19
C THR A 3 17.41 18.65 -14.57
N ALA A 4 18.20 18.03 -15.45
CA ALA A 4 17.98 16.65 -15.90
C ALA A 4 18.36 15.62 -14.82
N ALA A 5 19.48 15.85 -14.12
CA ALA A 5 19.92 14.99 -13.01
C ALA A 5 18.93 15.03 -11.83
N ALA A 6 18.41 16.21 -11.47
CA ALA A 6 17.40 16.35 -10.43
C ALA A 6 16.05 15.70 -10.80
N ALA A 7 15.69 15.67 -12.09
CA ALA A 7 14.51 14.95 -12.57
C ALA A 7 14.68 13.44 -12.46
N SER A 8 15.87 12.92 -12.79
CA SER A 8 16.20 11.49 -12.65
C SER A 8 16.07 11.01 -11.21
N ASN A 9 16.62 11.76 -10.25
CA ASN A 9 16.57 11.40 -8.83
C ASN A 9 15.13 11.35 -8.27
N ARG A 10 14.25 12.24 -8.75
CA ARG A 10 12.82 12.20 -8.37
C ARG A 10 12.07 11.02 -8.96
N PHE A 11 12.42 10.63 -10.19
CA PHE A 11 11.85 9.44 -10.82
C PHE A 11 12.27 8.16 -10.09
N GLU A 12 13.54 8.07 -9.69
CA GLU A 12 14.06 6.93 -8.92
C GLU A 12 13.36 6.84 -7.56
N SER A 13 13.27 7.96 -6.82
CA SER A 13 12.54 7.99 -5.55
C SER A 13 11.06 7.63 -5.70
N PHE A 14 10.41 7.97 -6.83
CA PHE A 14 8.99 7.68 -7.03
C PHE A 14 8.68 6.17 -7.03
N PHE A 15 9.57 5.34 -7.59
CA PHE A 15 9.35 3.90 -7.67
C PHE A 15 9.87 3.13 -6.44
N GLU A 16 10.82 3.70 -5.71
CA GLU A 16 11.46 3.02 -4.57
C GLU A 16 10.84 3.40 -3.21
N THR A 17 10.19 4.57 -3.11
CA THR A 17 9.61 5.02 -1.83
C THR A 17 8.44 4.12 -1.45
N THR A 18 8.45 3.64 -0.21
CA THR A 18 7.37 2.80 0.32
C THR A 18 6.11 3.63 0.53
N LEU A 19 4.94 2.98 0.59
CA LEU A 19 3.70 3.68 0.93
C LEU A 19 3.74 4.31 2.33
N GLU A 20 4.41 3.67 3.29
CA GLU A 20 4.57 4.21 4.65
C GLU A 20 5.31 5.55 4.65
N ASP A 21 6.35 5.69 3.82
CA ASP A 21 7.12 6.92 3.71
C ASP A 21 6.47 7.97 2.79
N ALA A 22 5.86 7.52 1.68
CA ALA A 22 5.22 8.39 0.71
C ALA A 22 3.89 8.97 1.22
N ASP A 23 3.09 8.17 1.92
CA ASP A 23 1.78 8.53 2.48
C ASP A 23 1.49 7.77 3.79
N PRO A 24 2.03 8.24 4.93
CA PRO A 24 1.85 7.59 6.22
C PRO A 24 0.40 7.58 6.70
N GLU A 25 -0.43 8.52 6.24
CA GLU A 25 -1.84 8.58 6.61
C GLU A 25 -2.63 7.43 5.97
N ILE A 26 -2.46 7.23 4.65
CA ILE A 26 -3.08 6.09 3.95
C ILE A 26 -2.53 4.77 4.47
N PHE A 27 -1.22 4.67 4.69
CA PHE A 27 -0.63 3.47 5.28
C PHE A 27 -1.26 3.13 6.63
N GLY A 28 -1.40 4.13 7.51
CA GLY A 28 -2.07 3.98 8.81
C GLY A 28 -3.51 3.50 8.67
N ALA A 29 -4.28 4.07 7.74
CA ALA A 29 -5.66 3.65 7.47
C ALA A 29 -5.75 2.18 7.02
N ILE A 30 -4.88 1.73 6.11
CA ILE A 30 -4.81 0.34 5.67
C ILE A 30 -4.48 -0.60 6.84
N ARG A 31 -3.54 -0.20 7.71
CA ARG A 31 -3.15 -0.99 8.89
C ARG A 31 -4.29 -1.12 9.90
N ASN A 32 -5.05 -0.05 10.10
CA ASN A 32 -6.24 -0.06 10.97
C ASN A 32 -7.32 -0.99 10.41
N GLU A 33 -7.59 -0.94 9.10
CA GLU A 33 -8.57 -1.83 8.46
C GLU A 33 -8.14 -3.30 8.49
N LEU A 34 -6.85 -3.58 8.27
CA LEU A 34 -6.30 -4.92 8.48
C LEU A 34 -6.50 -5.39 9.94
N GLY A 35 -6.37 -4.47 10.90
CA GLY A 35 -6.69 -4.70 12.30
C GLY A 35 -8.15 -5.10 12.48
N ARG A 36 -9.09 -4.33 11.91
CA ARG A 36 -10.53 -4.62 11.96
C ARG A 36 -10.84 -6.02 11.41
N GLN A 37 -10.38 -6.33 10.20
CA GLN A 37 -10.60 -7.63 9.54
C GLN A 37 -10.05 -8.83 10.33
N ARG A 38 -9.02 -8.63 11.16
CA ARG A 38 -8.40 -9.70 11.96
C ARG A 38 -9.06 -9.94 13.33
N HIS A 39 -9.71 -8.93 13.89
CA HIS A 39 -10.25 -8.98 15.25
C HIS A 39 -11.78 -9.07 15.30
N GLU A 40 -12.45 -8.87 14.16
CA GLU A 40 -13.90 -9.03 14.01
C GLU A 40 -14.25 -10.33 13.29
N ILE A 41 -15.47 -10.82 13.51
CA ILE A 41 -16.03 -11.94 12.74
C ILE A 41 -16.81 -11.34 11.57
N GLU A 42 -16.36 -11.63 10.36
CA GLU A 42 -17.06 -11.20 9.14
C GLU A 42 -18.22 -12.15 8.81
N LEU A 43 -19.45 -11.62 8.80
CA LEU A 43 -20.69 -12.39 8.59
C LEU A 43 -21.43 -11.95 7.31
N ILE A 44 -20.88 -11.00 6.56
CA ILE A 44 -21.46 -10.55 5.30
C ILE A 44 -21.20 -11.61 4.22
N ALA A 45 -22.27 -12.23 3.73
CA ALA A 45 -22.19 -13.37 2.80
C ALA A 45 -21.49 -13.06 1.45
N SER A 46 -21.40 -11.79 1.06
CA SER A 46 -20.74 -11.36 -0.17
C SER A 46 -19.25 -11.05 0.02
N GLU A 47 -18.76 -10.95 1.25
CA GLU A 47 -17.38 -10.59 1.55
C GLU A 47 -16.49 -11.83 1.75
N ASN A 48 -15.19 -11.67 1.47
CA ASN A 48 -14.22 -12.76 1.60
C ASN A 48 -12.81 -12.22 1.84
N ILE A 49 -11.96 -13.05 2.44
CA ILE A 49 -10.53 -12.75 2.67
C ILE A 49 -9.72 -13.46 1.59
N VAL A 50 -9.02 -12.68 0.76
CA VAL A 50 -8.20 -13.22 -0.33
C VAL A 50 -6.87 -13.78 0.16
N SER A 51 -6.28 -14.68 -0.62
CA SER A 51 -4.96 -15.23 -0.31
C SER A 51 -3.86 -14.20 -0.56
N ARG A 52 -2.71 -14.38 0.09
CA ARG A 52 -1.53 -13.53 -0.11
C ARG A 52 -1.06 -13.49 -1.58
N ALA A 53 -1.14 -14.63 -2.28
CA ALA A 53 -0.75 -14.71 -3.70
C ALA A 53 -1.64 -13.83 -4.60
N MET A 54 -2.92 -13.65 -4.25
CA MET A 54 -3.82 -12.75 -4.99
C MET A 54 -3.47 -11.28 -4.74
N LEU A 55 -3.10 -10.92 -3.51
CA LEU A 55 -2.65 -9.57 -3.19
C LEU A 55 -1.34 -9.24 -3.92
N GLU A 56 -0.37 -10.17 -3.93
CA GLU A 56 0.89 -10.00 -4.64
C GLU A 56 0.69 -9.82 -6.16
N ALA A 57 -0.34 -10.44 -6.73
CA ALA A 57 -0.68 -10.27 -8.14
C ALA A 57 -1.39 -8.94 -8.44
N GLN A 58 -2.02 -8.31 -7.46
CA GLN A 58 -2.69 -7.02 -7.61
C GLN A 58 -1.69 -5.86 -7.80
N GLY A 59 -0.48 -6.00 -7.23
CA GLY A 59 0.56 -4.95 -7.17
C GLY A 59 0.50 -4.16 -5.87
#